data_AF-A0A7V9UM26-F1
#
_entry.id   AF-A0A7V9UM26-F1
#
_cell.length_a   1.000
_cell.length_b   1.000
_cell.length_c   1.000
_cell.angle_alpha   90.00
_cell.angle_beta   90.00
_cell.angle_gamma   90.00
#
_symmetry.space_group_name_H-M   'P 1'
#
loop_
_entity.id
_entity.type
_entity.pdbx_description
1 polymer ?
#
loop_
_entity_poly.entity_id
_entity_poly.type
_entity_poly.pdbx_seq_one_letter_code
_entity_poly.pdbx_strand_id
1 'polypeptide(L)'
;ALEREQRARELAERDAVNATQQVRELRTEVARLREEIQTVRSEGEDAKIKLARIEGERAAEQARLANVQRAEQQRANASTLKQTLARYGTVRETNRGLVLTLPETLWTDARASDLSASSAAKLEPLAALFANNPDYQIVIEAYTDNRGDEAILQQLTQDRARILAERFISAGVDGARIQANGMGISNPVAPNSKPANRPRNRRIEITLMPADAPTSAAN
;
A
#
# COMPACT_ATOMS: atom_id res chain seq x y z
N ALA A 1 62.02 -26.96 -78.96
CA ALA A 1 62.19 -26.30 -77.65
C ALA A 1 61.27 -25.09 -77.52
N LEU A 2 61.32 -24.14 -78.47
CA LEU A 2 60.53 -22.90 -78.49
C LEU A 2 59.00 -23.08 -78.35
N GLU A 3 58.39 -24.03 -79.08
CA GLU A 3 56.93 -24.23 -79.04
C GLU A 3 56.39 -24.80 -77.72
N ARG A 4 57.20 -25.56 -76.97
CA ARG A 4 56.81 -26.05 -75.65
C ARG A 4 56.83 -24.92 -74.62
N GLU A 5 57.79 -24.01 -74.76
CA GLU A 5 57.94 -22.83 -73.91
C GLU A 5 56.83 -21.81 -74.17
N GLN A 6 56.45 -21.59 -75.44
CA GLN A 6 55.30 -20.76 -75.80
C GLN A 6 53.98 -21.32 -75.25
N ARG A 7 53.71 -22.63 -75.41
CA ARG A 7 52.52 -23.26 -74.83
C ARG A 7 52.48 -23.19 -73.30
N ALA A 8 53.62 -23.35 -72.64
CA ALA A 8 53.72 -23.22 -71.18
C ALA A 8 53.44 -21.79 -70.71
N ARG A 9 53.93 -20.76 -71.43
CA ARG A 9 53.61 -19.35 -71.15
C ARG A 9 52.13 -19.06 -71.37
N GLU A 10 51.55 -19.54 -72.46
CA GLU A 10 50.14 -19.33 -72.79
C GLU A 10 49.20 -19.99 -71.77
N LEU A 11 49.58 -21.17 -71.25
CA LEU A 11 48.88 -21.83 -70.13
C LEU A 11 48.99 -21.00 -68.84
N ALA A 12 50.19 -20.52 -68.51
CA ALA A 12 50.43 -19.70 -67.32
C ALA A 12 49.71 -18.34 -67.39
N GLU A 13 49.61 -17.72 -68.58
CA GLU A 13 48.82 -16.50 -68.79
C GLU A 13 47.33 -16.77 -68.60
N ARG A 14 46.81 -17.89 -69.12
CA ARG A 14 45.41 -18.31 -68.87
C ARG A 14 45.15 -18.54 -67.39
N ASP A 15 46.05 -19.21 -66.69
CA ASP A 15 45.91 -19.48 -65.26
C ASP A 15 45.98 -18.18 -64.43
N ALA A 16 46.86 -17.25 -64.80
CA ALA A 16 46.95 -15.93 -64.16
C ALA A 16 45.68 -15.09 -64.40
N VAL A 17 45.11 -15.14 -65.61
CA VAL A 17 43.84 -14.47 -65.93
C VAL A 17 42.68 -15.11 -65.15
N ASN A 18 42.61 -16.44 -65.09
CA ASN A 18 41.58 -17.15 -64.32
C ASN A 18 41.67 -16.83 -62.82
N ALA A 19 42.88 -16.84 -62.24
CA ALA A 19 43.09 -16.48 -60.84
C ALA A 19 42.71 -15.02 -60.56
N THR A 20 43.03 -14.10 -61.48
CA THR A 20 42.66 -12.68 -61.36
C THR A 20 41.14 -12.49 -61.42
N GLN A 21 40.47 -13.21 -62.32
CA GLN A 21 39.01 -13.23 -62.42
C GLN A 21 38.38 -13.74 -61.12
N GLN A 22 38.89 -14.84 -60.58
CA GLN A 22 38.40 -15.46 -59.35
C GLN A 22 38.60 -14.55 -58.12
N VAL A 23 39.73 -13.84 -58.02
CA VAL A 23 39.96 -12.83 -56.98
C VAL A 23 38.97 -11.66 -57.11
N ARG A 24 38.65 -11.23 -58.34
CA ARG A 24 37.66 -10.17 -58.57
C ARG A 24 36.26 -10.60 -58.14
N GLU A 25 35.85 -11.81 -58.47
CA GLU A 25 34.57 -12.39 -58.05
C GLU A 25 34.49 -12.49 -56.52
N LEU A 26 35.50 -13.07 -55.86
CA LEU A 26 35.56 -13.16 -54.40
C LEU A 26 35.52 -11.79 -53.71
N ARG A 27 36.19 -10.76 -54.27
CA ARG A 27 36.12 -9.39 -53.73
C ARG A 27 34.71 -8.82 -53.82
N THR A 28 34.00 -9.10 -54.91
CA THR A 28 32.62 -8.64 -55.12
C THR A 28 31.68 -9.32 -54.14
N GLU A 29 31.86 -10.63 -53.93
CA GLU A 29 31.08 -11.40 -52.96
C GLU A 29 31.38 -10.97 -51.51
N VAL A 30 32.64 -10.70 -51.16
CA VAL A 30 33.01 -10.17 -49.84
C VAL A 30 32.38 -8.79 -49.59
N ALA A 31 32.30 -7.92 -50.62
CA ALA A 31 31.63 -6.63 -50.50
C ALA A 31 30.12 -6.81 -50.25
N ARG A 32 29.47 -7.70 -51.01
CA ARG A 32 28.05 -8.06 -50.83
C ARG A 32 27.76 -8.58 -49.42
N LEU A 33 28.55 -9.54 -48.95
CA LEU A 33 28.40 -10.12 -47.62
C LEU A 33 28.63 -9.10 -46.50
N ARG A 34 29.54 -8.13 -46.69
CA ARG A 34 29.75 -7.06 -45.71
C ARG A 34 28.53 -6.14 -45.59
N GLU A 35 27.91 -5.78 -46.71
CA GLU A 35 26.69 -4.98 -46.73
C GLU A 35 25.53 -5.73 -46.07
N GLU A 36 25.37 -7.03 -46.38
CA GLU A 36 24.36 -7.89 -45.77
C GLU A 36 24.54 -7.98 -44.24
N ILE A 37 25.77 -8.17 -43.75
CA ILE A 37 26.09 -8.14 -42.31
C ILE A 37 25.75 -6.78 -41.69
N GLN A 38 25.99 -5.68 -42.39
CA GLN A 38 25.69 -4.34 -41.90
C GLN A 38 24.17 -4.14 -41.73
N THR A 39 23.37 -4.56 -42.71
CA THR A 39 21.90 -4.49 -42.68
C THR A 39 21.33 -5.35 -41.54
N VAL A 40 21.78 -6.60 -41.41
CA VAL A 40 21.33 -7.49 -40.32
C VAL A 40 21.69 -6.92 -38.95
N ARG A 41 22.86 -6.26 -38.82
CA ARG A 41 23.23 -5.59 -37.57
C ARG A 41 22.31 -4.41 -37.25
N SER A 42 21.98 -3.55 -38.22
CA SER A 42 21.06 -2.44 -37.99
C SER A 42 19.66 -2.91 -37.62
N GLU A 43 19.15 -3.93 -38.32
CA GLU A 43 17.86 -4.54 -37.98
C GLU A 43 17.87 -5.17 -36.59
N GLY A 44 18.99 -5.79 -36.19
CA GLY A 44 19.18 -6.31 -34.85
C GLY A 44 19.15 -5.23 -33.76
N GLU A 45 19.78 -4.08 -33.98
CA GLU A 45 19.71 -2.94 -33.04
C GLU A 45 18.30 -2.35 -32.95
N ASP A 46 17.61 -2.18 -34.08
CA ASP A 46 16.22 -1.72 -34.10
C ASP A 46 15.29 -2.71 -33.37
N ALA A 47 15.51 -4.01 -33.55
CA ALA A 47 14.76 -5.05 -32.85
C ALA A 47 14.98 -4.98 -31.34
N LYS A 48 16.23 -4.76 -30.87
CA LYS A 48 16.52 -4.58 -29.44
C LYS A 48 15.80 -3.36 -28.85
N ILE A 49 15.81 -2.23 -29.55
CA ILE A 49 15.11 -1.01 -29.11
C ILE A 49 13.61 -1.27 -28.99
N LYS A 50 13.00 -1.93 -29.98
CA LYS A 50 11.58 -2.31 -29.94
C LYS A 50 11.27 -3.24 -28.78
N LEU A 51 12.13 -4.23 -28.52
CA LEU A 51 11.97 -5.16 -27.41
C LEU A 51 12.00 -4.43 -26.06
N ALA A 52 12.98 -3.54 -25.86
CA ALA A 52 13.10 -2.76 -24.63
C ALA A 52 11.86 -1.89 -24.36
N ARG A 53 11.26 -1.29 -25.42
CA ARG A 53 10.00 -0.55 -25.31
C ARG A 53 8.85 -1.45 -24.86
N ILE A 54 8.69 -2.61 -25.50
CA ILE A 54 7.62 -3.57 -25.17
C ILE A 54 7.78 -4.10 -23.73
N GLU A 55 9.00 -4.40 -23.31
CA GLU A 55 9.29 -4.81 -21.94
C GLU A 55 8.97 -3.70 -20.94
N GLY A 56 9.31 -2.45 -21.26
CA GLY A 56 8.94 -1.29 -20.46
C GLY A 56 7.42 -1.11 -20.34
N GLU A 57 6.69 -1.20 -21.44
CA GLU A 57 5.22 -1.15 -21.46
C GLU A 57 4.61 -2.28 -20.63
N ARG A 58 5.13 -3.51 -20.76
CA ARG A 58 4.68 -4.68 -20.02
C ARG A 58 4.95 -4.54 -18.52
N ALA A 59 6.12 -4.03 -18.13
CA ALA A 59 6.45 -3.75 -16.74
C ALA A 59 5.55 -2.67 -16.13
N ALA A 60 5.28 -1.59 -16.88
CA ALA A 60 4.36 -0.54 -16.46
C ALA A 60 2.93 -1.07 -16.25
N GLU A 61 2.44 -1.91 -17.18
CA GLU A 61 1.11 -2.51 -17.06
C GLU A 61 1.03 -3.51 -15.90
N GLN A 62 2.07 -4.33 -15.69
CA GLN A 62 2.15 -5.22 -14.53
C GLN A 62 2.13 -4.45 -13.20
N ALA A 63 2.88 -3.34 -13.11
CA ALA A 63 2.87 -2.49 -11.93
C ALA A 63 1.48 -1.86 -11.70
N ARG A 64 0.80 -1.43 -12.77
CA ARG A 64 -0.57 -0.89 -12.69
C ARG A 64 -1.56 -1.94 -12.19
N LEU A 65 -1.53 -3.14 -12.75
CA LEU A 65 -2.40 -4.25 -12.33
C LEU A 65 -2.14 -4.63 -10.86
N ALA A 66 -0.87 -4.71 -10.44
CA ALA A 66 -0.52 -4.96 -9.06
C ALA A 66 -1.06 -3.87 -8.12
N ASN A 67 -1.00 -2.60 -8.52
CA ASN A 67 -1.55 -1.50 -7.72
C ASN A 67 -3.08 -1.56 -7.62
N VAL A 68 -3.77 -1.88 -8.72
CA VAL A 68 -5.23 -2.05 -8.71
C VAL A 68 -5.62 -3.22 -7.80
N GLN A 69 -4.96 -4.38 -7.95
CA GLN A 69 -5.23 -5.55 -7.11
C GLN A 69 -4.98 -5.26 -5.62
N ARG A 70 -3.89 -4.57 -5.28
CA ARG A 70 -3.61 -4.15 -3.90
C ARG A 70 -4.71 -3.22 -3.38
N ALA A 71 -5.15 -2.25 -4.17
CA ALA A 71 -6.21 -1.33 -3.78
C ALA A 71 -7.56 -2.05 -3.60
N GLU A 72 -7.88 -3.02 -4.46
CA GLU A 72 -9.07 -3.87 -4.31
C GLU A 72 -8.99 -4.73 -3.05
N GLN A 73 -7.84 -5.35 -2.79
CA GLN A 73 -7.62 -6.14 -1.58
C GLN A 73 -7.71 -5.30 -0.31
N GLN A 74 -7.13 -4.09 -0.31
CA GLN A 74 -7.26 -3.14 0.79
C GLN A 74 -8.71 -2.73 1.03
N ARG A 75 -9.49 -2.48 -0.03
CA ARG A 75 -10.93 -2.16 0.08
C ARG A 75 -11.72 -3.35 0.63
N ALA A 76 -11.44 -4.56 0.18
CA ALA A 76 -12.07 -5.77 0.68
C ALA A 76 -11.77 -5.96 2.18
N ASN A 77 -10.50 -5.86 2.57
CA ASN A 77 -10.07 -5.95 3.97
C ASN A 77 -10.75 -4.88 4.83
N ALA A 78 -10.80 -3.62 4.37
CA ALA A 78 -11.47 -2.54 5.09
C ALA A 78 -12.98 -2.79 5.24
N SER A 79 -13.65 -3.32 4.21
CA SER A 79 -15.06 -3.69 4.27
C SER A 79 -15.33 -4.80 5.30
N THR A 80 -14.52 -5.86 5.27
CA THR A 80 -14.59 -6.95 6.25
C THR A 80 -14.32 -6.46 7.67
N LEU A 81 -13.32 -5.58 7.83
CA LEU A 81 -13.01 -4.96 9.11
C LEU A 81 -14.19 -4.14 9.64
N LYS A 82 -14.78 -3.28 8.79
CA LYS A 82 -16.00 -2.51 9.13
C LYS A 82 -17.15 -3.42 9.59
N GLN A 83 -17.43 -4.51 8.86
CA GLN A 83 -18.49 -5.45 9.22
C GLN A 83 -18.21 -6.14 10.55
N THR A 84 -16.95 -6.46 10.83
CA THR A 84 -16.53 -7.07 12.09
C THR A 84 -16.65 -6.07 13.25
N LEU A 85 -16.21 -4.82 13.07
CA LEU A 85 -16.32 -3.76 14.06
C LEU A 85 -17.78 -3.42 14.41
N ALA A 86 -18.69 -3.52 13.43
CA ALA A 86 -20.12 -3.26 13.63
C ALA A 86 -20.79 -4.21 14.64
N ARG A 87 -20.15 -5.33 14.99
CA ARG A 87 -20.61 -6.24 16.05
C ARG A 87 -20.39 -5.69 17.46
N TYR A 88 -19.46 -4.75 17.62
CA TYR A 88 -19.07 -4.19 18.93
C TYR A 88 -19.70 -2.82 19.21
N GLY A 89 -20.09 -2.08 18.16
CA GLY A 89 -20.66 -0.75 18.27
C GLY A 89 -21.03 -0.15 16.92
N THR A 90 -21.31 1.15 16.90
CA THR A 90 -21.65 1.87 15.67
C THR A 90 -20.38 2.26 14.93
N VAL A 91 -20.27 1.88 13.65
CA VAL A 91 -19.10 2.19 12.82
C VAL A 91 -19.44 3.27 11.80
N ARG A 92 -18.58 4.28 11.67
CA ARG A 92 -18.66 5.34 10.66
C ARG A 92 -17.39 5.36 9.83
N GLU A 93 -17.52 5.57 8.53
CA GLU A 93 -16.38 5.89 7.66
C GLU A 93 -16.14 7.39 7.68
N THR A 94 -14.88 7.79 7.86
CA THR A 94 -14.44 9.19 7.85
C THR A 94 -13.18 9.32 7.02
N ASN A 95 -12.79 10.55 6.70
CA ASN A 95 -11.53 10.83 5.98
C ASN A 95 -10.28 10.37 6.76
N ARG A 96 -10.36 10.25 8.09
CA ARG A 96 -9.27 9.75 8.94
C ARG A 96 -9.19 8.22 8.94
N GLY A 97 -10.28 7.53 8.59
CA GLY A 97 -10.40 6.08 8.68
C GLY A 97 -11.73 5.63 9.27
N LEU A 98 -11.76 4.39 9.80
CA LEU A 98 -12.95 3.79 10.40
C LEU A 98 -13.08 4.22 11.85
N VAL A 99 -14.22 4.83 12.22
CA VAL A 99 -14.51 5.25 13.60
C VAL A 99 -15.53 4.30 14.21
N LEU A 100 -15.10 3.51 15.21
CA LEU A 100 -15.96 2.70 16.06
C LEU A 100 -16.40 3.50 17.29
N THR A 101 -17.69 3.75 17.43
CA THR A 101 -18.26 4.37 18.64
C THR A 101 -18.74 3.29 19.61
N LEU A 102 -18.18 3.30 20.82
CA LEU A 102 -18.57 2.44 21.92
C LEU A 102 -19.38 3.22 22.97
N PRO A 103 -20.45 2.63 23.52
CA PRO A 103 -21.30 3.28 24.52
C PRO A 103 -20.64 3.33 25.90
N GLU A 104 -21.17 4.18 26.78
CA GLU A 104 -20.70 4.32 28.17
C GLU A 104 -20.80 3.06 29.04
N THR A 105 -21.57 2.04 28.60
CA THR A 105 -21.78 0.79 29.36
C THR A 105 -20.51 -0.05 29.51
N LEU A 106 -19.42 0.39 28.88
CA LEU A 106 -18.08 -0.11 29.17
C LEU A 106 -17.61 0.22 30.59
N TRP A 107 -18.17 1.25 31.22
CA TRP A 107 -17.81 1.66 32.57
C TRP A 107 -18.85 1.19 33.58
N THR A 108 -18.44 1.05 34.84
CA THR A 108 -19.34 0.70 35.94
C THR A 108 -20.36 1.79 36.25
N ASP A 109 -19.98 3.06 36.05
CA ASP A 109 -20.82 4.24 36.24
C ASP A 109 -20.45 5.36 35.24
N ALA A 110 -21.38 6.29 35.03
CA ALA A 110 -21.18 7.47 34.20
C ALA A 110 -19.93 8.28 34.58
N ARG A 111 -19.51 8.26 35.86
CA ARG A 111 -18.32 8.97 36.41
C ARG A 111 -17.21 8.08 36.92
N ALA A 112 -17.25 6.80 36.61
CA ALA A 112 -16.17 5.87 36.90
C ALA A 112 -15.30 5.63 35.67
N SER A 113 -14.03 5.33 35.90
CA SER A 113 -13.11 4.79 34.91
C SER A 113 -12.89 3.28 35.09
N ASP A 114 -13.61 2.64 36.03
CA ASP A 114 -13.56 1.20 36.20
C ASP A 114 -14.39 0.51 35.12
N LEU A 115 -13.80 -0.49 34.48
CA LEU A 115 -14.47 -1.28 33.46
C LEU A 115 -15.57 -2.15 34.09
N SER A 116 -16.73 -2.20 33.43
CA SER A 116 -17.81 -3.10 33.87
C SER A 116 -17.42 -4.57 33.64
N ALA A 117 -18.00 -5.49 34.41
CA ALA A 117 -17.72 -6.92 34.28
C ALA A 117 -18.01 -7.46 32.86
N SER A 118 -18.98 -6.87 32.15
CA SER A 118 -19.33 -7.24 30.78
C SER A 118 -18.41 -6.65 29.71
N SER A 119 -17.49 -5.75 30.09
CA SER A 119 -16.59 -5.09 29.14
C SER A 119 -15.49 -5.99 28.61
N ALA A 120 -14.98 -6.92 29.44
CA ALA A 120 -13.94 -7.85 29.04
C ALA A 120 -14.35 -8.66 27.78
N ALA A 121 -15.59 -9.15 27.76
CA ALA A 121 -16.17 -9.90 26.64
C ALA A 121 -16.24 -9.11 25.32
N LYS A 122 -16.16 -7.77 25.37
CA LYS A 122 -16.13 -6.90 24.18
C LYS A 122 -14.71 -6.47 23.83
N LEU A 123 -13.90 -6.12 24.83
CA LEU A 123 -12.58 -5.55 24.63
C LEU A 123 -11.54 -6.59 24.20
N GLU A 124 -11.61 -7.82 24.69
CA GLU A 124 -10.65 -8.87 24.31
C GLU A 124 -10.72 -9.24 22.82
N PRO A 125 -11.90 -9.55 22.24
CA PRO A 125 -11.99 -9.81 20.80
C PRO A 125 -11.62 -8.59 19.95
N LEU A 126 -11.90 -7.38 20.46
CA LEU A 126 -11.54 -6.14 19.78
C LEU A 126 -10.02 -5.92 19.78
N ALA A 127 -9.33 -6.23 20.88
CA ALA A 127 -7.88 -6.21 20.96
C ALA A 127 -7.24 -7.21 19.99
N ALA A 128 -7.76 -8.43 19.93
CA ALA A 128 -7.31 -9.45 18.98
C ALA A 128 -7.52 -8.99 17.52
N LEU A 129 -8.65 -8.34 17.23
CA LEU A 129 -8.90 -7.74 15.92
C LEU A 129 -7.84 -6.67 15.57
N PHE A 130 -7.48 -5.81 16.52
CA PHE A 130 -6.47 -4.77 16.33
C PHE A 130 -5.05 -5.33 16.17
N ALA A 131 -4.71 -6.40 16.92
CA ALA A 131 -3.45 -7.10 16.78
C ALA A 131 -3.31 -7.77 15.40
N ASN A 132 -4.40 -8.36 14.89
CA ASN A 132 -4.44 -9.02 13.58
C ASN A 132 -4.51 -8.06 12.38
N ASN A 133 -4.67 -6.75 12.61
CA ASN A 133 -4.70 -5.72 11.57
C ASN A 133 -3.57 -4.71 11.82
N PRO A 134 -2.28 -5.09 11.64
CA PRO A 134 -1.13 -4.25 11.98
C PRO A 134 -1.04 -2.95 11.16
N ASP A 135 -1.64 -2.91 9.98
CA ASP A 135 -1.59 -1.79 9.04
C ASP A 135 -2.40 -0.56 9.47
N TYR A 136 -2.95 -0.54 10.69
CA TYR A 136 -3.75 0.56 11.21
C TYR A 136 -3.15 1.19 12.47
N GLN A 137 -3.11 2.52 12.52
CA GLN A 137 -2.95 3.30 13.74
C GLN A 137 -4.29 3.41 14.47
N ILE A 138 -4.27 3.41 15.80
CA ILE A 138 -5.46 3.35 16.65
C ILE A 138 -5.48 4.62 17.51
N VAL A 139 -6.50 5.44 17.32
CA VAL A 139 -6.72 6.65 18.14
C VAL A 139 -7.97 6.44 18.98
N ILE A 140 -7.79 6.45 20.31
CA ILE A 140 -8.85 6.31 21.30
C ILE A 140 -9.17 7.69 21.83
N GLU A 141 -10.39 8.15 21.59
CA GLU A 141 -10.89 9.44 22.07
C GLU A 141 -12.08 9.19 23.00
N ALA A 142 -11.96 9.58 24.26
CA ALA A 142 -13.03 9.43 25.24
C ALA A 142 -13.75 10.76 25.48
N TYR A 143 -15.08 10.74 25.47
CA TYR A 143 -15.94 11.91 25.62
C TYR A 143 -16.92 11.72 26.78
N THR A 144 -17.40 12.83 27.34
CA THR A 144 -18.41 12.85 28.39
C THR A 144 -19.45 13.96 28.20
N ASP A 145 -20.49 13.96 29.04
CA ASP A 145 -21.47 15.05 29.09
C ASP A 145 -20.97 16.22 29.96
N ASN A 146 -21.62 17.37 29.87
CA ASN A 146 -21.16 18.61 30.51
C ASN A 146 -21.56 18.75 32.00
N ARG A 147 -21.81 17.66 32.72
CA ARG A 147 -22.26 17.74 34.12
C ARG A 147 -21.06 17.77 35.06
N GLY A 148 -20.90 18.78 35.90
CA GLY A 148 -19.77 18.84 36.83
C GLY A 148 -18.55 19.59 36.27
N ASP A 149 -17.45 19.55 37.00
CA ASP A 149 -16.27 20.38 36.75
C ASP A 149 -15.50 19.92 35.50
N GLU A 150 -15.13 20.88 34.65
CA GLU A 150 -14.50 20.59 33.36
C GLU A 150 -13.12 19.94 33.51
N ALA A 151 -12.31 20.34 34.50
CA ALA A 151 -11.00 19.74 34.73
C ALA A 151 -11.13 18.29 35.21
N ILE A 152 -12.10 18.02 36.11
CA ILE A 152 -12.42 16.65 36.55
C ILE A 152 -12.91 15.80 35.37
N LEU A 153 -13.76 16.36 34.51
CA LEU A 153 -14.28 15.66 33.34
C LEU A 153 -13.20 15.35 32.29
N GLN A 154 -12.28 16.29 32.07
CA GLN A 154 -11.13 16.10 31.21
C GLN A 154 -10.27 14.95 31.74
N GLN A 155 -9.93 14.97 33.03
CA GLN A 155 -9.14 13.91 33.66
C GLN A 155 -9.85 12.55 33.58
N LEU A 156 -11.15 12.48 33.88
CA LEU A 156 -11.95 11.26 33.75
C LEU A 156 -11.86 10.66 32.34
N THR A 157 -12.02 11.49 31.31
CA THR A 157 -11.91 11.00 29.93
C THR A 157 -10.49 10.56 29.57
N GLN A 158 -9.47 11.25 30.07
CA GLN A 158 -8.08 10.86 29.85
C GLN A 158 -7.77 9.50 30.49
N ASP A 159 -8.22 9.28 31.73
CA ASP A 159 -8.06 8.01 32.43
C ASP A 159 -8.78 6.87 31.69
N ARG A 160 -10.00 7.12 31.20
CA ARG A 160 -10.75 6.17 30.38
C ARG A 160 -10.03 5.79 29.09
N ALA A 161 -9.49 6.77 28.37
CA ALA A 161 -8.73 6.50 27.15
C ALA A 161 -7.46 5.70 27.46
N ARG A 162 -6.73 6.05 28.53
CA ARG A 162 -5.52 5.34 28.98
C ARG A 162 -5.82 3.89 29.36
N ILE A 163 -6.86 3.65 30.15
CA ILE A 163 -7.25 2.29 30.58
C ILE A 163 -7.54 1.41 29.36
N LEU A 164 -8.25 1.92 28.35
CA LEU A 164 -8.50 1.14 27.13
C LEU A 164 -7.21 0.85 26.37
N ALA A 165 -6.31 1.83 26.24
CA ALA A 165 -5.02 1.63 25.61
C ALA A 165 -4.21 0.55 26.33
N GLU A 166 -4.08 0.63 27.66
CA GLU A 166 -3.38 -0.38 28.47
C GLU A 166 -3.98 -1.78 28.30
N ARG A 167 -5.31 -1.88 28.18
CA ARG A 167 -6.00 -3.16 27.96
C ARG A 167 -5.76 -3.73 26.56
N PHE A 168 -5.66 -2.89 25.54
CA PHE A 168 -5.30 -3.36 24.20
C PHE A 168 -3.82 -3.76 24.11
N ILE A 169 -2.94 -3.00 24.78
CA ILE A 169 -1.51 -3.31 24.85
C ILE A 169 -1.28 -4.65 25.56
N SER A 170 -1.92 -4.86 26.72
CA SER A 170 -1.77 -6.11 27.47
C SER A 170 -2.32 -7.33 26.72
N ALA A 171 -3.22 -7.11 25.76
CA ALA A 171 -3.77 -8.12 24.87
C ALA A 171 -2.98 -8.29 23.55
N GLY A 172 -1.81 -7.65 23.41
CA GLY A 172 -0.87 -7.89 22.31
C GLY A 172 -0.88 -6.85 21.19
N VAL A 173 -1.60 -5.74 21.34
CA VAL A 173 -1.50 -4.62 20.39
C VAL A 173 -0.23 -3.82 20.67
N ASP A 174 0.56 -3.54 19.64
CA ASP A 174 1.74 -2.69 19.78
C ASP A 174 1.34 -1.28 20.26
N GLY A 175 1.88 -0.86 21.41
CA GLY A 175 1.60 0.44 22.02
C GLY A 175 2.05 1.61 21.16
N ALA A 176 3.05 1.44 20.28
CA ALA A 176 3.46 2.48 19.33
C ALA A 176 2.35 2.85 18.33
N ARG A 177 1.35 1.97 18.17
CA ARG A 177 0.19 2.18 17.29
C ARG A 177 -0.98 2.86 17.99
N ILE A 178 -0.94 3.03 19.31
CA ILE A 178 -2.09 3.50 20.10
C ILE A 178 -1.85 4.93 20.60
N GLN A 179 -2.79 5.82 20.30
CA GLN A 179 -2.89 7.14 20.90
C GLN A 179 -4.16 7.21 21.76
N ALA A 180 -4.04 7.75 22.97
CA ALA A 180 -5.13 7.78 23.95
C ALA A 180 -5.38 9.19 24.45
N ASN A 181 -6.50 9.77 24.05
CA ASN A 181 -6.85 11.17 24.29
C ASN A 181 -8.17 11.29 25.05
N GLY A 182 -8.12 11.97 26.20
CA GLY A 182 -9.30 12.48 26.87
C GLY A 182 -9.79 13.73 26.16
N MET A 183 -11.04 13.74 25.74
CA MET A 183 -11.64 14.88 25.03
C MET A 183 -12.62 15.66 25.91
N GLY A 184 -12.81 15.24 27.17
CA GLY A 184 -13.71 15.88 28.11
C GLY A 184 -15.10 16.08 27.53
N ILE A 185 -15.58 17.32 27.60
CA ILE A 185 -16.92 17.72 27.15
C ILE A 185 -16.95 18.22 25.70
N SER A 186 -15.81 18.19 25.01
CA SER A 186 -15.68 18.70 23.64
C SER A 186 -16.49 17.86 22.64
N ASN A 187 -16.78 18.44 21.48
CA ASN A 187 -17.44 17.78 20.35
C ASN A 187 -18.69 16.94 20.75
N PRO A 188 -19.72 17.57 21.37
CA PRO A 188 -20.94 16.87 21.72
C PRO A 188 -21.70 16.41 20.46
N VAL A 189 -22.12 15.14 20.42
CA VAL A 189 -22.91 14.57 19.33
C VAL A 189 -24.41 14.85 19.46
N ALA A 190 -24.84 15.33 20.63
CA ALA A 190 -26.20 15.77 20.89
C ALA A 190 -26.24 16.92 21.91
N PRO A 191 -27.25 17.80 21.88
CA PRO A 191 -27.35 18.89 22.85
C PRO A 191 -27.45 18.38 24.29
N ASN A 192 -26.57 18.85 25.18
CA ASN A 192 -26.54 18.48 26.60
C ASN A 192 -27.73 19.02 27.43
N SER A 193 -28.57 19.89 26.83
CA SER A 193 -29.74 20.49 27.46
C SER A 193 -30.83 19.48 27.82
N LYS A 194 -30.92 18.36 27.09
CA LYS A 194 -31.88 17.27 27.38
C LYS A 194 -31.20 16.10 28.08
N PRO A 195 -31.69 15.63 29.25
CA PRO A 195 -31.12 14.47 29.94
C PRO A 195 -30.98 13.22 29.06
N ALA A 196 -31.95 12.97 28.17
CA ALA A 196 -31.93 11.85 27.24
C ALA A 196 -30.77 11.87 26.21
N ASN A 197 -30.17 13.04 25.96
CA ASN A 197 -29.05 13.16 25.02
C ASN A 197 -27.69 12.90 25.66
N ARG A 198 -27.59 13.03 26.99
CA ARG A 198 -26.32 12.96 27.70
C ARG A 198 -25.60 11.60 27.57
N PRO A 199 -26.30 10.44 27.63
CA PRO A 199 -25.66 9.14 27.37
C PRO A 199 -24.97 9.07 26.00
N ARG A 200 -25.48 9.80 24.99
CA ARG A 200 -24.87 9.81 23.65
C ARG A 200 -23.53 10.56 23.63
N ASN A 201 -23.37 11.56 24.49
CA ASN A 201 -22.13 12.32 24.62
C ASN A 201 -21.08 11.57 25.47
N ARG A 202 -21.52 10.66 26.34
CA ARG A 202 -20.66 9.74 27.10
C ARG A 202 -20.33 8.53 26.22
N ARG A 203 -19.27 8.65 25.43
CA ARG A 203 -18.89 7.66 24.41
C ARG A 203 -17.38 7.56 24.31
N ILE A 204 -16.91 6.46 23.77
CA ILE A 204 -15.53 6.35 23.27
C ILE A 204 -15.59 6.19 21.76
N GLU A 205 -14.75 6.94 21.06
CA GLU A 205 -14.51 6.76 19.64
C GLU A 205 -13.13 6.15 19.45
N ILE A 206 -13.06 5.02 18.76
CA ILE A 206 -11.82 4.38 18.36
C ILE A 206 -11.69 4.55 16.84
N THR A 207 -10.72 5.33 16.42
CA THR A 207 -10.42 5.56 15.00
C THR A 207 -9.30 4.64 14.56
N LEU A 208 -9.55 3.80 13.55
CA LEU A 208 -8.55 3.01 12.85
C LEU A 208 -8.12 3.76 11.58
N MET A 209 -6.91 4.31 11.60
CA MET A 209 -6.33 5.06 10.49
C MET A 209 -5.36 4.15 9.74
N PRO A 210 -5.49 3.95 8.42
CA PRO A 210 -4.49 3.19 7.65
C PRO A 210 -3.10 3.83 7.82
N ALA A 211 -2.05 3.04 8.04
CA ALA A 211 -0.68 3.53 8.21
C ALA A 211 -0.16 4.23 6.95
N ASP A 212 -0.67 3.84 5.77
CA ASP A 212 -0.36 4.44 4.47
C ASP A 212 -1.32 5.58 4.09
N ALA A 213 -2.23 5.99 5.00
CA ALA A 213 -3.07 7.14 4.73
C ALA A 213 -2.16 8.37 4.60
N PRO A 214 -2.24 9.15 3.49
CA PRO A 214 -1.47 10.36 3.36
C PRO A 214 -1.79 11.22 4.58
N THR A 215 -0.77 11.52 5.38
CA THR A 215 -0.87 12.44 6.50
C THR A 215 -1.45 13.71 5.92
N SER A 216 -2.74 13.95 6.16
CA SER A 216 -3.40 15.19 5.78
C SER A 216 -2.64 16.27 6.52
N ALA A 217 -1.71 16.93 5.83
CA ALA A 217 -1.02 18.09 6.32
C ALA A 217 -2.09 19.03 6.87
N ALA A 218 -1.96 19.33 8.16
CA ALA A 218 -2.76 20.35 8.79
C ALA A 218 -2.60 21.65 7.97
N ASN A 219 -3.73 22.15 7.47
CA ASN A 219 -3.86 23.55 7.06
C ASN A 219 -3.84 24.45 8.28
#